data_AF-A0A920T2Y6-F1
#
_entry.id   AF-A0A920T2Y6-F1
#
_cell.length_a   1.000
_cell.length_b   1.000
_cell.length_c   1.000
_cell.angle_alpha   90.00
_cell.angle_beta   90.00
_cell.angle_gamma   90.00
#
_symmetry.space_group_name_H-M   'P 1'
#
loop_
_entity.id
_entity.type
_entity.pdbx_description
1 polymer ?
#
loop_
_entity_poly.entity_id
_entity_poly.type
_entity_poly.pdbx_seq_one_letter_code
_entity_poly.pdbx_strand_id
1 'polypeptide(L)'
;MRSRIKYELNIITQKGFAPYFLIVQDIVTQTRATIGRGSAAASIVSYCLFITQVDPLKYTLQFERFIHPERKDMPDIDVDFPWDERDHILDYVFKKYGKDRTAMVSSQVFLKPRSAIREVGKVYGLSNEDIKSITKRLGGMLRVKIWRIGSLTTHVLTSAFR
;
A
#
# COMPACT_ATOMS: atom_id res chain seq x y z
N MET A 1 -26.03 -7.17 -12.85
CA MET A 1 -24.64 -7.11 -13.36
C MET A 1 -24.41 -5.97 -14.36
N ARG A 2 -25.05 -5.96 -15.54
CA ARG A 2 -24.82 -4.91 -16.58
C ARG A 2 -24.99 -3.46 -16.09
N SER A 3 -25.97 -3.20 -15.23
CA SER A 3 -26.18 -1.88 -14.62
C SER A 3 -25.00 -1.43 -13.75
N ARG A 4 -24.47 -2.32 -12.90
CA ARG A 4 -23.33 -2.04 -12.02
C ARG A 4 -22.06 -1.76 -12.83
N ILE A 5 -21.78 -2.56 -13.86
CA ILE A 5 -20.65 -2.33 -14.77
C ILE A 5 -20.73 -0.95 -15.42
N LYS A 6 -21.90 -0.59 -15.99
CA LYS A 6 -22.09 0.72 -16.62
C LYS A 6 -21.91 1.87 -15.63
N TYR A 7 -22.43 1.73 -14.40
CA TYR A 7 -22.27 2.72 -13.34
C TYR A 7 -20.80 2.94 -12.97
N GLU A 8 -20.07 1.85 -12.69
CA GLU A 8 -18.66 1.93 -12.31
C GLU A 8 -17.79 2.48 -13.46
N LEU A 9 -17.97 1.98 -14.69
CA LEU A 9 -17.24 2.49 -15.85
C LEU A 9 -17.49 3.97 -16.10
N ASN A 10 -18.73 4.44 -15.92
CA ASN A 10 -19.05 5.86 -16.05
C ASN A 10 -18.28 6.70 -15.02
N ILE A 11 -18.24 6.28 -13.75
CA ILE A 11 -17.50 6.99 -12.70
C ILE A 11 -15.98 6.96 -12.98
N ILE A 12 -15.43 5.80 -13.32
CA ILE A 12 -14.00 5.63 -13.63
C ILE A 12 -13.60 6.53 -14.80
N THR A 13 -14.44 6.62 -15.83
CA THR A 13 -14.19 7.46 -17.02
C THR A 13 -14.33 8.95 -16.68
N GLN A 14 -15.39 9.35 -15.99
CA GLN A 14 -15.62 10.74 -15.59
C GLN A 14 -14.50 11.29 -14.68
N LYS A 15 -13.93 10.43 -13.82
CA LYS A 15 -12.80 10.81 -12.96
C LYS A 15 -11.44 10.73 -13.65
N GLY A 16 -11.37 10.20 -14.87
CA GLY A 16 -10.10 10.02 -15.59
C GLY A 16 -9.22 8.90 -15.02
N PHE A 17 -9.79 7.95 -14.28
CA PHE A 17 -9.04 6.83 -13.68
C PHE A 17 -8.86 5.64 -14.63
N ALA A 18 -9.46 5.67 -15.82
CA ALA A 18 -9.33 4.59 -16.79
C ALA A 18 -7.87 4.19 -17.12
N PRO A 19 -6.92 5.12 -17.36
CA PRO A 19 -5.52 4.76 -17.58
C PRO A 19 -4.89 4.01 -16.41
N TYR A 20 -5.25 4.37 -15.18
CA TYR A 20 -4.74 3.70 -13.98
C TYR A 20 -5.18 2.23 -13.91
N PHE A 21 -6.47 1.95 -14.17
CA PHE A 21 -6.97 0.58 -14.23
C PHE A 21 -6.29 -0.25 -15.32
N LEU A 22 -6.00 0.36 -16.49
CA LEU A 22 -5.34 -0.33 -17.59
C LEU A 22 -3.87 -0.64 -17.28
N ILE A 23 -3.15 0.27 -16.62
CA ILE A 23 -1.78 0.02 -16.16
C ILE A 23 -1.77 -1.12 -15.14
N VAL A 24 -2.67 -1.10 -14.15
CA VAL A 24 -2.75 -2.17 -13.16
C VAL A 24 -3.12 -3.50 -13.82
N GLN A 25 -4.12 -3.50 -14.70
CA GLN A 25 -4.53 -4.68 -15.47
C GLN A 25 -3.35 -5.28 -16.26
N ASP A 26 -2.55 -4.43 -16.89
CA ASP A 26 -1.37 -4.87 -17.64
C ASP A 26 -0.32 -5.57 -16.75
N ILE A 27 -0.08 -5.04 -15.54
CA ILE A 27 0.86 -5.65 -14.60
C ILE A 27 0.31 -6.97 -14.05
N VAL A 28 -0.96 -7.02 -13.65
CA VAL A 28 -1.54 -8.26 -13.09
C VAL A 28 -1.62 -9.37 -14.11
N THR A 29 -1.73 -9.07 -15.41
CA THR A 29 -1.74 -10.12 -16.46
C THR A 29 -0.41 -10.84 -16.65
N GLN A 30 0.67 -10.37 -16.02
CA GLN A 30 1.97 -11.06 -16.06
C GLN A 30 1.97 -12.38 -15.29
N THR A 31 0.94 -12.62 -14.48
CA THR A 31 0.77 -13.87 -13.72
C THR A 31 -0.71 -14.21 -13.57
N ARG A 32 -1.01 -15.47 -13.27
CA ARG A 32 -2.37 -15.93 -12.94
C ARG A 32 -2.59 -16.07 -11.43
N ALA A 33 -1.53 -15.94 -10.63
CA ALA A 33 -1.55 -16.21 -9.19
C ALA A 33 -1.51 -14.91 -8.36
N THR A 34 -2.28 -13.89 -8.78
CA THR A 34 -2.43 -12.65 -8.01
C THR A 34 -3.60 -12.71 -7.06
N ILE A 35 -3.54 -11.90 -6.00
CA ILE A 35 -4.68 -11.62 -5.13
C ILE A 35 -4.83 -10.11 -4.98
N GLY A 36 -5.96 -9.57 -5.45
CA GLY A 36 -6.31 -8.17 -5.19
C GLY A 36 -6.71 -7.95 -3.72
N ARG A 37 -6.21 -6.89 -3.08
CA ARG A 37 -6.48 -6.56 -1.68
C ARG A 37 -7.29 -5.26 -1.52
N GLY A 38 -7.72 -5.03 -0.28
CA GLY A 38 -8.29 -3.75 0.14
C GLY A 38 -9.66 -3.48 -0.48
N SER A 39 -9.92 -2.20 -0.76
CA SER A 39 -11.20 -1.76 -1.30
C SER A 39 -11.37 -2.11 -2.78
N ALA A 40 -10.29 -2.38 -3.53
CA ALA A 40 -10.35 -2.73 -4.94
C ALA A 40 -11.26 -3.95 -5.23
N ALA A 41 -11.38 -4.88 -4.27
CA ALA A 41 -12.29 -6.03 -4.35
C ALA A 41 -13.77 -5.66 -4.46
N ALA A 42 -14.16 -4.42 -4.12
CA ALA A 42 -15.54 -3.95 -4.19
C ALA A 42 -15.98 -3.50 -5.60
N SER A 43 -15.08 -3.48 -6.58
CA SER A 43 -15.38 -3.08 -7.96
C SER A 43 -15.62 -4.28 -8.87
N ILE A 44 -16.75 -4.27 -9.58
CA ILE A 44 -17.01 -5.28 -10.62
C ILE A 44 -16.08 -5.10 -11.82
N VAL A 45 -15.63 -3.88 -12.09
CA VAL A 45 -14.65 -3.61 -13.16
C VAL A 45 -13.31 -4.24 -12.80
N SER A 46 -12.83 -4.08 -11.56
CA SER A 46 -11.60 -4.76 -11.10
C SER A 46 -11.71 -6.29 -11.21
N TYR A 47 -12.87 -6.85 -10.86
CA TYR A 47 -13.14 -8.28 -11.02
C TYR A 47 -13.11 -8.72 -12.50
N CYS A 48 -13.77 -7.98 -13.39
CA CYS A 48 -13.78 -8.28 -14.82
C CYS A 48 -12.41 -8.16 -15.50
N LEU A 49 -11.54 -7.30 -14.98
CA LEU A 49 -10.16 -7.12 -15.46
C LEU A 49 -9.17 -8.10 -14.81
N PHE A 50 -9.64 -9.02 -13.96
CA PHE A 50 -8.81 -9.95 -13.18
C PHE A 50 -7.79 -9.26 -12.26
N ILE A 51 -8.03 -7.98 -11.91
CA ILE A 51 -7.27 -7.27 -10.87
C ILE A 51 -7.61 -7.87 -9.50
N THR A 52 -8.88 -8.26 -9.30
CA THR A 52 -9.35 -8.99 -8.12
C THR A 52 -10.06 -10.28 -8.53
N GLN A 53 -9.96 -11.31 -7.69
CA GLN A 53 -10.57 -12.62 -7.91
C GLN A 53 -11.89 -12.78 -7.13
N VAL A 54 -12.28 -11.74 -6.40
CA VAL A 54 -13.49 -11.71 -5.56
C VAL A 54 -14.64 -11.11 -6.37
N ASP A 55 -15.74 -11.85 -6.51
CA ASP A 55 -16.98 -11.34 -7.11
C ASP A 55 -17.69 -10.39 -6.13
N PRO A 56 -17.72 -9.07 -6.38
CA PRO A 56 -18.34 -8.11 -5.46
C PRO A 56 -19.86 -8.23 -5.40
N LEU A 57 -20.51 -8.78 -6.43
CA LEU A 57 -21.96 -8.95 -6.44
C LEU A 57 -22.36 -10.12 -5.54
N LYS A 58 -21.59 -11.21 -5.55
CA LYS A 58 -21.81 -12.37 -4.67
C LYS A 58 -21.73 -12.00 -3.19
N TYR A 59 -20.81 -11.09 -2.83
CA TYR A 59 -20.58 -10.66 -1.45
C TYR A 59 -21.21 -9.30 -1.12
N THR A 60 -22.03 -8.74 -2.01
CA THR A 60 -22.72 -7.44 -1.83
C THR A 60 -21.76 -6.31 -1.43
N LEU A 61 -20.59 -6.27 -2.05
CA LEU A 61 -19.59 -5.25 -1.77
C LEU A 61 -19.98 -3.91 -2.41
N GLN A 62 -19.77 -2.83 -1.66
CA GLN A 62 -20.10 -1.48 -2.06
C GLN A 62 -18.90 -0.83 -2.77
N PHE A 63 -19.03 -0.59 -4.07
CA PHE A 63 -18.07 0.10 -4.94
C PHE A 63 -17.64 1.46 -4.38
N GLU A 64 -18.55 2.15 -3.70
CA GLU A 64 -18.36 3.48 -3.16
C GLU A 64 -17.33 3.51 -2.02
N ARG A 65 -17.03 2.34 -1.43
CA ARG A 65 -15.89 2.17 -0.49
C ARG A 65 -14.54 2.21 -1.20
N PHE A 66 -14.51 1.92 -2.50
CA PHE A 66 -13.33 1.98 -3.34
C PHE A 66 -13.23 3.33 -4.04
N ILE A 67 -14.26 3.72 -4.80
CA ILE A 67 -14.32 5.01 -5.49
C ILE A 67 -15.62 5.71 -5.12
N HIS A 68 -15.52 6.74 -4.29
CA HIS A 68 -16.67 7.56 -3.95
C HIS A 68 -16.88 8.66 -5.03
N PRO A 69 -18.09 8.84 -5.58
CA PRO A 69 -18.35 9.83 -6.64
C PRO A 69 -17.94 11.26 -6.26
N GLU A 70 -18.16 11.65 -5.01
CA GLU A 70 -17.88 13.00 -4.51
C GLU A 70 -16.42 13.24 -4.10
N ARG A 71 -15.62 12.17 -3.91
CA ARG A 71 -14.21 12.31 -3.53
C ARG A 71 -13.34 12.48 -4.76
N LYS A 72 -12.35 13.37 -4.70
CA LYS A 72 -11.40 13.61 -5.79
C LYS A 72 -10.16 12.72 -5.70
N ASP A 73 -9.96 12.06 -4.57
CA ASP A 73 -8.78 11.24 -4.31
C ASP A 73 -8.70 10.07 -5.28
N MET A 74 -7.47 9.80 -5.76
CA MET A 74 -7.19 8.62 -6.55
C MET A 74 -7.35 7.38 -5.67
N PRO A 75 -8.03 6.32 -6.15
CA PRO A 75 -8.14 5.08 -5.40
C PRO A 75 -6.77 4.37 -5.36
N ASP A 76 -6.56 3.59 -4.31
CA ASP A 76 -5.39 2.72 -4.19
C ASP A 76 -5.76 1.28 -4.54
N ILE A 77 -4.97 0.64 -5.40
CA ILE A 77 -5.15 -0.75 -5.81
C ILE A 77 -3.91 -1.54 -5.39
N ASP A 78 -4.04 -2.22 -4.25
CA ASP A 78 -3.05 -3.15 -3.76
C ASP A 78 -3.23 -4.52 -4.40
N VAL A 79 -2.16 -5.06 -5.00
CA VAL A 79 -2.13 -6.41 -5.57
C VAL A 79 -0.96 -7.19 -4.99
N ASP A 80 -1.25 -8.42 -4.52
CA ASP A 80 -0.19 -9.37 -4.17
C ASP A 80 0.27 -10.17 -5.37
N PHE A 81 1.57 -10.41 -5.41
CA PHE A 81 2.22 -11.28 -6.35
C PHE A 81 2.92 -12.43 -5.61
N PRO A 82 3.05 -13.62 -6.24
CA PRO A 82 3.90 -14.68 -5.73
C PRO A 82 5.34 -14.18 -5.55
N TRP A 83 5.98 -14.60 -4.47
CA TRP A 83 7.32 -14.12 -4.11
C TRP A 83 8.39 -14.55 -5.13
N ASP A 84 8.19 -15.70 -5.78
CA ASP A 84 9.06 -16.33 -6.77
C ASP A 84 8.89 -15.76 -8.19
N GLU A 85 7.75 -15.13 -8.48
CA GLU A 85 7.49 -14.45 -9.77
C GLU A 85 7.73 -12.93 -9.71
N ARG A 86 7.79 -12.38 -8.49
CA ARG A 86 7.86 -10.92 -8.25
C ARG A 86 8.98 -10.22 -9.01
N ASP A 87 10.18 -10.80 -9.03
CA ASP A 87 11.35 -10.16 -9.65
C ASP A 87 11.18 -10.05 -11.18
N HIS A 88 10.59 -11.06 -11.81
CA HIS A 88 10.26 -11.02 -13.24
C HIS A 88 9.22 -9.93 -13.54
N ILE A 89 8.20 -9.81 -12.70
CA ILE A 89 7.15 -8.80 -12.86
C ILE A 89 7.73 -7.39 -12.69
N LEU A 90 8.60 -7.18 -11.70
CA LEU A 90 9.31 -5.91 -11.53
C LEU A 90 10.12 -5.58 -12.78
N ASP A 91 10.94 -6.51 -13.27
CA ASP A 91 11.74 -6.31 -14.49
C ASP A 91 10.86 -5.98 -15.72
N TYR A 92 9.71 -6.64 -15.87
CA TYR A 92 8.71 -6.32 -16.89
C TYR A 92 8.24 -4.86 -16.78
N VAL A 93 7.86 -4.41 -15.58
CA VAL A 93 7.38 -3.03 -15.34
C VAL A 93 8.48 -2.03 -15.72
N PHE A 94 9.71 -2.24 -15.26
CA PHE A 94 10.83 -1.35 -15.58
C PHE A 94 11.14 -1.31 -17.09
N LYS A 95 11.06 -2.45 -17.79
CA LYS A 95 11.27 -2.53 -19.24
C LYS A 95 10.15 -1.84 -20.02
N LYS A 96 8.89 -2.05 -19.63
CA LYS A 96 7.73 -1.54 -20.36
C LYS A 96 7.51 -0.04 -20.17
N TYR A 97 7.60 0.44 -18.93
CA TYR A 97 7.29 1.84 -18.60
C TYR A 97 8.54 2.74 -18.61
N GLY A 98 9.73 2.14 -18.66
CA GLY A 98 11.01 2.81 -18.78
C GLY A 98 11.61 3.15 -17.42
N LYS A 99 12.95 3.01 -17.31
CA LYS A 99 13.68 3.23 -16.06
C LYS A 99 13.67 4.70 -15.60
N ASP A 100 13.53 5.64 -16.52
CA ASP A 100 13.50 7.08 -16.19
C ASP A 100 12.18 7.52 -15.54
N ARG A 101 11.13 6.68 -15.62
CA ARG A 101 9.78 6.98 -15.12
C ARG A 101 9.27 5.97 -14.10
N THR A 102 10.10 5.00 -13.73
CA THR A 102 9.74 3.89 -12.84
C THR A 102 10.78 3.77 -11.74
N ALA A 103 10.35 3.72 -10.49
CA ALA A 103 11.23 3.49 -9.35
C ALA A 103 10.48 2.75 -8.24
N MET A 104 11.24 2.10 -7.36
CA MET A 104 10.69 1.56 -6.13
C MET A 104 10.61 2.64 -5.05
N VAL A 105 9.51 2.66 -4.31
CA VAL A 105 9.39 3.51 -3.12
C VAL A 105 10.20 2.89 -1.98
N SER A 106 11.11 3.68 -1.40
CA SER A 106 11.91 3.27 -0.25
C SER A 106 11.26 3.66 1.08
N SER A 107 11.48 2.85 2.11
CA SER A 107 11.06 3.15 3.47
C SER A 107 12.25 3.55 4.32
N GLN A 108 12.13 4.67 5.04
CA GLN A 108 13.14 5.09 6.02
C GLN A 108 12.87 4.40 7.37
N VAL A 109 13.82 3.57 7.80
CA VAL A 109 13.71 2.84 9.07
C VAL A 109 14.45 3.58 10.16
N PHE A 110 13.71 4.07 11.16
CA PHE A 110 14.28 4.75 12.33
C PHE A 110 14.57 3.78 13.48
N LEU A 111 15.63 4.06 14.23
CA LEU A 111 15.95 3.32 15.44
C LEU A 111 14.89 3.57 16.52
N LYS A 112 14.11 2.54 16.84
CA LYS A 112 13.12 2.64 17.93
C LYS A 112 13.84 2.79 19.27
N PRO A 113 13.26 3.49 20.27
CA PRO A 113 13.91 3.71 21.56
C PRO A 113 14.39 2.44 22.27
N ARG A 114 13.63 1.34 22.18
CA ARG A 114 14.04 0.03 22.72
C ARG A 114 15.27 -0.54 22.01
N SER A 115 15.38 -0.33 20.71
CA SER A 115 16.56 -0.73 19.93
C SER A 115 17.75 0.13 20.31
N ALA A 116 17.57 1.45 20.43
CA ALA A 116 18.64 2.36 20.88
C ALA A 116 19.23 1.98 22.24
N ILE A 117 18.37 1.73 23.23
CA ILE A 117 18.81 1.31 24.57
C ILE A 117 19.50 -0.05 24.54
N ARG A 118 19.02 -0.98 23.70
CA ARG A 118 19.67 -2.28 23.52
C ARG A 118 21.08 -2.13 22.96
N GLU A 119 21.26 -1.32 21.92
CA GLU A 119 22.58 -1.13 21.32
C GLU A 119 23.54 -0.43 22.29
N VAL A 120 23.09 0.58 23.05
CA VAL A 120 23.90 1.19 24.12
C VAL A 120 24.24 0.16 25.19
N GLY A 121 23.28 -0.64 25.66
CA GLY A 121 23.52 -1.66 26.69
C GLY A 121 24.57 -2.69 26.29
N LYS A 122 24.57 -3.12 25.03
CA LYS A 122 25.61 -4.02 24.49
C LYS A 122 27.00 -3.38 24.53
N VAL A 123 27.12 -2.10 24.18
CA VAL A 123 28.40 -1.36 24.23
C VAL A 123 28.94 -1.30 25.65
N TYR A 124 28.08 -1.18 26.65
CA TYR A 124 28.45 -1.23 28.07
C TYR A 124 28.67 -2.65 28.62
N GLY A 125 28.62 -3.68 27.78
CA GLY A 125 28.87 -5.07 28.20
C GLY A 125 27.72 -5.73 28.96
N LEU A 126 26.51 -5.16 28.93
CA LEU A 126 25.35 -5.76 29.58
C LEU A 126 24.93 -7.04 28.83
N SER A 127 24.49 -8.05 29.59
CA SER A 127 23.94 -9.28 29.01
C SER A 127 22.62 -9.01 28.28
N ASN A 128 22.26 -9.87 27.34
CA ASN A 128 20.95 -9.79 26.67
C ASN A 128 19.78 -9.88 27.66
N GLU A 129 19.97 -10.59 28.78
CA GLU A 129 18.97 -10.74 29.85
C GLU A 129 18.77 -9.42 30.61
N ASP A 130 19.85 -8.75 30.98
CA ASP A 130 19.82 -7.44 31.65
C ASP A 130 19.14 -6.39 30.77
N ILE A 131 19.56 -6.33 29.50
CA ILE A 131 18.97 -5.42 28.52
C ILE A 131 17.48 -5.71 28.33
N LYS A 132 17.09 -6.98 28.28
CA LYS A 132 15.68 -7.38 28.17
C LYS A 132 14.89 -6.99 29.42
N SER A 133 15.46 -7.15 30.61
CA SER A 133 14.86 -6.71 31.88
C SER A 133 14.61 -5.20 31.89
N ILE A 134 15.62 -4.41 31.52
CA ILE A 134 15.53 -2.94 31.42
C ILE A 134 14.48 -2.53 30.38
N THR A 135 14.57 -3.05 29.15
CA THR A 135 13.67 -2.66 28.05
C THR A 135 12.22 -3.09 28.24
N LYS A 136 11.96 -4.17 29.01
CA LYS A 136 10.59 -4.60 29.38
C LYS A 136 9.93 -3.60 30.31
N ARG A 137 10.66 -3.06 31.30
CA ARG A 137 10.17 -2.05 32.26
C ARG A 137 9.77 -0.73 31.58
N LEU A 138 10.37 -0.42 30.43
CA LEU A 138 10.09 0.82 29.67
C LEU A 138 8.82 0.77 28.80
N GLY A 139 8.10 -0.36 28.76
CA GLY A 139 6.99 -0.59 27.83
C GLY A 139 5.80 0.36 27.93
N GLY A 140 5.53 0.94 29.10
CA GLY A 140 4.47 1.93 29.28
C GLY A 140 4.89 3.37 28.95
N MET A 141 6.14 3.73 29.26
CA MET A 141 6.62 5.13 29.25
C MET A 141 6.97 5.65 27.85
N LEU A 142 7.40 4.76 26.95
CA LEU A 142 7.84 5.11 25.58
C LEU A 142 6.69 5.26 24.57
N ARG A 143 5.44 4.96 24.95
CA ARG A 143 4.28 5.01 24.04
C ARG A 143 3.75 6.44 23.80
N VAL A 144 4.15 7.41 24.64
CA VAL A 144 3.49 8.73 24.75
C VAL A 144 4.11 9.82 23.85
N LYS A 145 5.33 9.67 23.32
CA LYS A 145 6.04 10.78 22.63
C LYS A 145 6.28 10.67 21.12
N ILE A 146 5.83 9.61 20.44
CA ILE A 146 6.06 9.45 18.99
C ILE A 146 4.97 10.14 18.14
N TRP A 147 3.74 10.27 18.64
CA TRP A 147 2.65 10.91 17.91
C TRP A 147 2.80 12.43 17.70
N ARG A 148 3.65 13.11 18.48
CA ARG A 148 3.83 14.58 18.39
C ARG A 148 4.91 15.04 17.40
N ILE A 149 5.69 14.12 16.84
CA ILE A 149 6.74 14.41 15.85
C ILE A 149 6.27 14.07 14.43
N GLY A 150 5.39 13.07 14.28
CA GLY A 150 4.82 12.68 12.98
C GLY A 150 3.84 13.70 12.37
N SER A 151 3.20 14.56 13.17
CA SER A 151 2.27 15.58 12.66
C SER A 151 2.97 16.84 12.11
N LEU A 152 4.26 17.02 12.39
CA LEU A 152 5.06 18.13 11.86
C LEU A 152 5.70 17.80 10.51
N THR A 153 5.82 16.52 10.14
CA THR A 153 6.42 16.08 8.87
C THR A 153 5.39 15.99 7.74
N THR A 154 4.11 15.78 8.04
CA THR A 154 3.04 15.78 7.03
C THR A 154 2.77 17.16 6.41
N HIS A 155 3.11 18.26 7.09
CA HIS A 155 2.93 19.62 6.54
C HIS A 155 4.08 20.10 5.65
N VAL A 156 5.24 19.44 5.66
CA VAL A 156 6.41 19.88 4.86
C VAL A 156 6.42 19.25 3.46
N LEU A 157 5.79 18.09 3.28
CA LEU A 157 5.77 17.41 1.96
C LEU A 157 4.63 17.88 1.04
N THR A 158 3.62 18.57 1.54
CA THR A 158 2.51 19.10 0.70
C THR A 158 2.86 20.42 0.00
N SER A 159 3.94 21.10 0.39
CA SER A 159 4.39 22.35 -0.26
C SER A 159 5.51 22.14 -1.29
N ALA A 160 6.05 20.92 -1.43
CA ALA A 160 7.11 20.61 -2.40
C ALA A 160 6.59 20.06 -3.75
N PHE A 161 5.27 19.83 -3.86
CA PHE A 161 4.61 19.37 -5.09
C PHE A 161 3.32 20.17 -5.35
N ARG A 162 3.46 21.50 -5.40
CA ARG A 162 2.49 22.40 -6.05
C ARG A 162 3.22 23.32 -7.01
#